data_AF-A0A093YDI1-F1
#
_entry.id   AF-A0A093YDI1-F1
#
_cell.length_a   1.000
_cell.length_b   1.000
_cell.length_c   1.000
_cell.angle_alpha   90.00
_cell.angle_beta   90.00
_cell.angle_gamma   90.00
#
_symmetry.space_group_name_H-M   'P 1'
#
loop_
_entity.id
_entity.type
_entity.pdbx_description
1 polymer ?
#
loop_
_entity_poly.entity_id
_entity_poly.type
_entity_poly.pdbx_seq_one_letter_code
_entity_poly.pdbx_strand_id
1 'polypeptide(L)'
;MNRSHKSSCYIIAAPVEPEWLVPVVPAYLLGPSRSESASASWKFLLVWDDDNVSLIYESEFYTAYGAYEGGKLKRMALINLKGWNIGTSPRPSFNFQLHIPVGLTSDLYVQQFQSPNGARGLVDDITWRGCQWTYASLGKTVTGVRNDAFYVLANANRVATINLPNTQAYIVNFYD
;
A
#
# COMPACT_ATOMS: atom_id res chain seq x y z
N MET A 1 -41.42 -0.54 9.43
CA MET A 1 -40.63 0.51 8.75
C MET A 1 -39.23 0.50 9.34
N ASN A 2 -38.23 -0.03 8.62
CA ASN A 2 -36.85 -0.08 9.12
C ASN A 2 -35.96 0.67 8.13
N ARG A 3 -35.48 1.85 8.52
CA ARG A 3 -34.50 2.62 7.72
C ARG A 3 -33.11 2.07 8.03
N SER A 4 -32.59 1.26 7.12
CA SER A 4 -31.17 0.88 7.08
C SER A 4 -30.31 2.11 6.82
N HIS A 5 -29.65 2.64 7.86
CA HIS A 5 -28.58 3.63 7.68
C HIS A 5 -27.35 2.95 7.06
N LYS A 6 -27.06 3.25 5.80
CA LYS A 6 -25.79 2.92 5.15
C LYS A 6 -24.80 4.04 5.50
N SER A 7 -23.81 3.74 6.35
CA SER A 7 -22.72 4.67 6.62
C SER A 7 -21.66 4.54 5.51
N SER A 8 -21.61 5.52 4.62
CA SER A 8 -20.53 5.70 3.64
C SER A 8 -19.41 6.53 4.28
N CYS A 9 -18.15 6.15 4.07
CA CYS A 9 -16.98 6.85 4.59
C CYS A 9 -16.03 7.21 3.43
N TYR A 10 -15.53 8.44 3.44
CA TYR A 10 -14.86 9.11 2.32
C TYR A 10 -13.38 9.34 2.62
N ILE A 11 -12.55 9.39 1.56
CA ILE A 11 -11.20 9.96 1.62
C ILE A 11 -11.27 11.32 0.89
N ILE A 12 -10.97 12.41 1.61
CA ILE A 12 -10.79 13.74 1.02
C ILE A 12 -9.33 14.11 1.26
N ALA A 13 -8.54 14.23 0.18
CA ALA A 13 -7.18 14.72 0.24
C ALA A 13 -7.16 16.16 -0.30
N ALA A 14 -6.81 17.13 0.54
CA ALA A 14 -6.56 18.52 0.14
C ALA A 14 -5.10 18.88 0.49
N PRO A 15 -4.34 19.53 -0.41
CA PRO A 15 -2.96 19.92 -0.14
C PRO A 15 -2.88 21.28 0.56
N VAL A 16 -2.05 21.39 1.61
CA VAL A 16 -1.49 22.66 2.09
C VAL A 16 0.04 22.49 2.07
N GLU A 17 0.71 23.29 1.23
CA GLU A 17 2.16 23.22 0.98
C GLU A 17 3.05 23.60 2.19
N PRO A 18 4.37 23.27 2.19
CA PRO A 18 5.06 22.21 1.43
C PRO A 18 5.91 21.29 2.33
N GLU A 19 5.69 19.97 2.31
CA GLU A 19 6.59 19.02 2.97
C GLU A 19 6.88 17.82 2.06
N TRP A 20 8.15 17.66 1.73
CA TRP A 20 8.68 16.77 0.70
C TRP A 20 8.76 15.29 1.13
N LEU A 21 8.16 14.93 2.26
CA LEU A 21 7.90 13.56 2.73
C LEU A 21 6.95 13.66 3.92
N VAL A 22 5.64 13.70 3.68
CA VAL A 22 4.68 13.65 4.79
C VAL A 22 4.45 12.18 5.15
N PRO A 23 4.85 11.70 6.35
CA PRO A 23 4.35 10.43 6.83
C PRO A 23 2.83 10.53 6.85
N VAL A 24 2.14 9.59 6.22
CA VAL A 24 0.69 9.50 6.36
C VAL A 24 0.43 8.99 7.78
N VAL A 25 0.28 9.92 8.74
CA VAL A 25 0.03 9.65 10.17
C VAL A 25 -1.37 8.99 10.33
N PRO A 26 -1.56 8.03 11.27
CA PRO A 26 -2.80 7.28 11.40
C PRO A 26 -3.97 8.13 11.90
N ALA A 27 -5.18 7.81 11.44
CA ALA A 27 -6.38 8.58 11.71
C ALA A 27 -7.42 7.88 12.60
N TYR A 28 -8.29 8.70 13.19
CA TYR A 28 -9.36 8.28 14.10
C TYR A 28 -10.72 8.11 13.42
N LEU A 29 -11.54 7.24 14.01
CA LEU A 29 -12.97 7.10 13.76
C LEU A 29 -13.76 7.39 15.05
N LEU A 30 -14.75 8.29 14.97
CA LEU A 30 -15.79 8.43 15.98
C LEU A 30 -16.82 7.29 15.81
N GLY A 31 -17.05 6.51 16.88
CA GLY A 31 -18.01 5.39 16.89
C GLY A 31 -19.48 5.82 16.92
N PRO A 32 -20.41 4.87 16.64
CA PRO A 32 -20.99 4.18 17.80
C PRO A 32 -21.19 2.65 17.68
N SER A 33 -21.10 2.04 18.87
CA SER A 33 -21.63 0.78 19.44
C SER A 33 -21.80 -0.51 18.60
N ARG A 34 -21.13 -1.57 19.12
CA ARG A 34 -21.37 -3.03 19.00
C ARG A 34 -22.70 -3.48 18.37
N SER A 35 -22.59 -4.28 17.30
CA SER A 35 -23.18 -5.64 17.22
C SER A 35 -22.72 -6.42 15.97
N GLU A 36 -22.31 -7.66 16.20
CA GLU A 36 -22.44 -8.85 15.32
C GLU A 36 -21.62 -9.00 14.01
N SER A 37 -20.69 -9.97 14.08
CA SER A 37 -20.37 -11.00 13.08
C SER A 37 -20.63 -10.70 11.59
N ALA A 38 -19.59 -10.20 10.90
CA ALA A 38 -19.36 -10.41 9.47
C ALA A 38 -17.90 -10.09 9.14
N SER A 39 -17.26 -10.92 8.29
CA SER A 39 -15.98 -10.71 7.59
C SER A 39 -15.22 -9.42 7.95
N ALA A 40 -14.13 -9.54 8.72
CA ALA A 40 -13.27 -8.41 9.07
C ALA A 40 -12.70 -7.75 7.80
N SER A 41 -13.36 -6.71 7.31
CA SER A 41 -12.81 -5.77 6.35
C SER A 41 -12.00 -4.74 7.12
N TRP A 42 -10.68 -4.83 7.04
CA TRP A 42 -9.79 -3.83 7.63
C TRP A 42 -9.89 -2.53 6.82
N LYS A 43 -10.35 -1.45 7.47
CA LYS A 43 -10.46 -0.12 6.88
C LYS A 43 -9.31 0.76 7.38
N PHE A 44 -8.50 1.27 6.46
CA PHE A 44 -7.60 2.37 6.75
C PHE A 44 -8.36 3.67 6.52
N LEU A 45 -8.56 4.47 7.56
CA LEU A 45 -9.02 5.85 7.43
C LEU A 45 -7.82 6.78 7.59
N LEU A 46 -7.78 7.85 6.79
CA LEU A 46 -6.81 8.93 6.87
C LEU A 46 -7.60 10.23 7.09
N VAL A 47 -7.44 10.87 8.25
CA VAL A 47 -8.13 12.07 8.72
C VAL A 47 -7.15 12.80 9.64
N TRP A 48 -7.07 14.11 9.45
CA TRP A 48 -6.26 15.06 10.21
C TRP A 48 -7.14 15.73 11.29
N ASP A 49 -6.70 15.77 12.55
CA ASP A 49 -7.20 16.69 13.59
C ASP A 49 -6.12 16.89 14.67
N ASP A 50 -6.08 18.07 15.28
CA ASP A 50 -4.85 18.79 15.66
C ASP A 50 -4.28 18.52 17.05
N ASP A 51 -4.92 17.81 18.00
CA ASP A 51 -4.46 18.02 19.40
C ASP A 51 -4.38 16.87 20.40
N ASN A 52 -4.65 15.58 20.13
CA ASN A 52 -4.31 14.51 21.10
C ASN A 52 -4.17 13.10 20.48
N VAL A 53 -3.08 12.37 20.84
CA VAL A 53 -2.73 11.04 20.31
C VAL A 53 -3.11 9.92 21.29
N SER A 54 -4.00 9.01 20.89
CA SER A 54 -4.32 7.75 21.58
C SER A 54 -4.29 6.58 20.59
N LEU A 55 -3.23 5.77 20.62
CA LEU A 55 -2.97 4.67 19.68
C LEU A 55 -3.96 3.51 19.84
N ILE A 56 -4.66 3.12 18.76
CA ILE A 56 -5.27 1.78 18.67
C ILE A 56 -4.43 0.97 17.68
N TYR A 57 -3.56 0.13 18.25
CA TYR A 57 -2.74 -0.87 17.57
C TYR A 57 -3.62 -1.87 16.82
N GLU A 58 -3.37 -2.09 15.53
CA GLU A 58 -3.50 -3.44 14.89
C GLU A 58 -2.69 -3.56 13.57
N SER A 59 -1.56 -2.86 13.41
CA SER A 59 -0.58 -3.24 12.39
C SER A 59 0.77 -2.52 12.59
N GLU A 60 1.69 -3.15 13.32
CA GLU A 60 3.09 -2.73 13.39
C GLU A 60 3.90 -3.11 12.12
N PHE A 61 3.32 -3.89 11.22
CA PHE A 61 4.04 -4.49 10.09
C PHE A 61 3.65 -3.96 8.71
N TYR A 62 2.59 -3.17 8.58
CA TYR A 62 2.17 -2.59 7.31
C TYR A 62 2.33 -1.08 7.36
N THR A 63 2.96 -0.51 6.33
CA THR A 63 3.12 0.94 6.21
C THR A 63 2.89 1.38 4.77
N ALA A 64 2.44 2.63 4.61
CA ALA A 64 2.22 3.27 3.33
C ALA A 64 2.74 4.71 3.35
N TYR A 65 3.41 5.12 2.27
CA TYR A 65 3.93 6.48 2.11
C TYR A 65 3.50 7.04 0.75
N GLY A 66 2.88 8.22 0.74
CA GLY A 66 2.53 8.93 -0.49
C GLY A 66 3.63 9.89 -0.92
N ALA A 67 3.88 9.99 -2.23
CA ALA A 67 4.73 11.00 -2.83
C ALA A 67 3.93 11.85 -3.82
N TYR A 68 4.01 13.16 -3.63
CA TYR A 68 3.22 14.15 -4.36
C TYR A 68 4.13 15.03 -5.22
N GLU A 69 3.67 15.37 -6.42
CA GLU A 69 4.34 16.32 -7.32
C GLU A 69 3.29 17.33 -7.78
N GLY A 70 3.55 18.63 -7.57
CA GLY A 70 2.59 19.69 -7.87
C GLY A 70 1.24 19.50 -7.17
N GLY A 71 1.25 19.05 -5.91
CA GLY A 71 0.04 18.79 -5.12
C GLY A 71 -0.76 17.55 -5.53
N LYS A 72 -0.34 16.80 -6.55
CA LYS A 72 -1.01 15.57 -7.00
C LYS A 72 -0.26 14.33 -6.52
N LEU A 73 -1.00 13.32 -6.07
CA LEU A 73 -0.41 12.02 -5.75
C LEU A 73 0.15 11.40 -7.04
N LYS A 74 1.45 11.09 -7.05
CA LYS A 74 2.12 10.43 -8.19
C LYS A 74 2.58 9.03 -7.86
N ARG A 75 3.00 8.78 -6.62
CA ARG A 75 3.50 7.48 -6.19
C ARG A 75 3.04 7.15 -4.78
N MET A 76 2.89 5.87 -4.49
CA MET A 76 2.68 5.38 -3.13
C MET A 76 3.57 4.15 -2.89
N ALA A 77 4.38 4.19 -1.84
CA ALA A 77 5.09 3.02 -1.35
C ALA A 77 4.18 2.24 -0.40
N LEU A 78 4.07 0.93 -0.60
CA LEU A 78 3.39 0.01 0.31
C LEU A 78 4.40 -1.01 0.79
N ILE A 79 4.48 -1.26 2.09
CA ILE A 79 5.48 -2.16 2.67
C ILE A 79 4.78 -3.13 3.61
N ASN A 80 5.10 -4.42 3.46
CA ASN A 80 4.71 -5.47 4.36
C ASN A 80 5.96 -6.06 5.02
N LEU A 81 6.20 -5.64 6.25
CA LEU A 81 7.32 -6.03 7.11
C LEU A 81 7.09 -7.35 7.84
N LYS A 82 5.94 -8.03 7.65
CA LYS A 82 5.76 -9.36 8.23
C LYS A 82 6.80 -10.31 7.66
N GLY A 83 7.50 -10.99 8.55
CA GLY A 83 8.49 -11.99 8.18
C GLY A 83 7.85 -13.17 7.45
N TRP A 84 8.41 -13.53 6.31
CA TRP A 84 8.14 -14.79 5.63
C TRP A 84 9.39 -15.23 4.89
N ASN A 85 9.61 -16.55 4.85
CA ASN A 85 10.69 -17.20 4.12
C ASN A 85 10.10 -18.35 3.30
N ILE A 86 10.77 -18.71 2.21
CA ILE A 86 10.38 -19.87 1.42
C ILE A 86 10.33 -21.14 2.27
N GLY A 87 9.30 -21.94 2.03
CA GLY A 87 9.02 -23.18 2.75
C GLY A 87 7.87 -23.92 2.07
N THR A 88 7.16 -24.75 2.83
CA THR A 88 6.05 -25.57 2.29
C THR A 88 4.73 -24.80 2.18
N SER A 89 4.56 -23.72 2.93
CA SER A 89 3.34 -22.92 2.92
C SER A 89 3.41 -21.78 1.90
N PRO A 90 2.30 -21.46 1.20
CA PRO A 90 2.22 -20.28 0.35
C PRO A 90 2.58 -19.01 1.12
N ARG A 91 3.15 -18.03 0.41
CA ARG A 91 3.47 -16.72 0.97
C ARG A 91 2.18 -15.98 1.36
N PRO A 92 1.94 -15.69 2.65
CA PRO A 92 0.77 -14.93 3.07
C PRO A 92 0.84 -13.50 2.53
N SER A 93 -0.31 -12.86 2.42
CA SER A 93 -0.42 -11.50 1.91
C SER A 93 -1.49 -10.69 2.63
N PHE A 94 -1.35 -9.37 2.53
CA PHE A 94 -2.29 -8.40 3.04
C PHE A 94 -2.91 -7.61 1.89
N ASN A 95 -4.22 -7.36 1.95
CA ASN A 95 -4.93 -6.62 0.92
C ASN A 95 -5.03 -5.15 1.31
N PHE A 96 -4.27 -4.29 0.64
CA PHE A 96 -4.46 -2.85 0.70
C PHE A 96 -5.64 -2.45 -0.19
N GLN A 97 -6.55 -1.63 0.35
CA GLN A 97 -7.60 -0.99 -0.43
C GLN A 97 -7.22 0.47 -0.65
N LEU A 98 -6.91 0.81 -1.90
CA LEU A 98 -6.54 2.16 -2.30
C LEU A 98 -7.72 2.85 -2.98
N HIS A 99 -8.17 3.96 -2.42
CA HIS A 99 -9.12 4.83 -3.12
C HIS A 99 -8.34 5.80 -4.01
N ILE A 100 -8.62 5.75 -5.31
CA ILE A 100 -7.94 6.58 -6.30
C ILE A 100 -8.62 7.95 -6.35
N PRO A 101 -7.90 9.05 -6.03
CA PRO A 101 -8.42 10.41 -6.16
C PRO A 101 -9.02 10.69 -7.54
N VAL A 102 -10.06 11.51 -7.59
CA VAL A 102 -10.66 11.96 -8.85
C VAL A 102 -9.61 12.70 -9.70
N GLY A 103 -9.66 12.52 -11.01
CA GLY A 103 -8.70 13.12 -11.95
C GLY A 103 -7.41 12.33 -12.15
N LEU A 104 -7.29 11.14 -11.56
CA LEU A 104 -6.23 10.17 -11.87
C LEU A 104 -6.80 8.98 -12.65
N THR A 105 -5.96 8.27 -13.39
CA THR A 105 -6.33 7.03 -14.09
C THR A 105 -6.73 5.94 -13.10
N SER A 106 -7.64 5.06 -13.52
CA SER A 106 -8.04 3.89 -12.72
C SER A 106 -7.11 2.68 -12.93
N ASP A 107 -6.13 2.81 -13.81
CA ASP A 107 -5.13 1.80 -14.11
C ASP A 107 -3.81 2.17 -13.43
N LEU A 108 -3.47 1.41 -12.39
CA LEU A 108 -2.31 1.66 -11.53
C LEU A 108 -1.15 0.77 -11.94
N TYR A 109 0.00 1.36 -12.22
CA TYR A 109 1.23 0.61 -12.50
C TYR A 109 1.98 0.31 -11.20
N VAL A 110 2.09 -0.98 -10.86
CA VAL A 110 2.72 -1.45 -9.64
C VAL A 110 4.07 -2.07 -9.94
N GLN A 111 5.11 -1.60 -9.25
CA GLN A 111 6.47 -2.13 -9.31
C GLN A 111 6.76 -2.87 -8.00
N GLN A 112 7.36 -4.06 -8.09
CA GLN A 112 7.66 -4.87 -6.92
C GLN A 112 9.13 -4.75 -6.51
N PHE A 113 9.36 -4.70 -5.20
CA PHE A 113 10.63 -4.95 -4.54
C PHE A 113 10.51 -6.25 -3.74
N GLN A 114 11.19 -7.31 -4.19
CA GLN A 114 11.00 -8.64 -3.60
C GLN A 114 12.15 -9.61 -3.85
N SER A 115 12.18 -10.66 -3.04
CA SER A 115 12.89 -11.90 -3.33
C SER A 115 11.90 -13.07 -3.28
N PRO A 116 12.03 -14.09 -4.16
CA PRO A 116 11.26 -15.34 -4.04
C PRO A 116 11.47 -16.02 -2.69
N ASN A 117 12.65 -15.83 -2.10
CA ASN A 117 13.06 -16.49 -0.86
C ASN A 117 12.63 -15.74 0.41
N GLY A 118 11.91 -14.62 0.28
CA GLY A 118 11.47 -13.81 1.40
C GLY A 118 12.66 -13.19 2.14
N ALA A 119 12.68 -13.26 3.48
CA ALA A 119 13.75 -12.70 4.29
C ALA A 119 15.09 -13.47 4.17
N ARG A 120 15.10 -14.65 3.53
CA ARG A 120 16.32 -15.39 3.14
C ARG A 120 16.82 -15.02 1.74
N GLY A 121 16.30 -13.96 1.14
CA GLY A 121 16.76 -13.46 -0.15
C GLY A 121 18.25 -13.17 -0.16
N LEU A 122 18.92 -13.63 -1.21
CA LEU A 122 20.32 -13.30 -1.49
C LEU A 122 20.38 -12.15 -2.50
N VAL A 123 21.56 -11.54 -2.63
CA VAL A 123 21.78 -10.40 -3.54
C VAL A 123 21.38 -10.73 -4.99
N ASP A 124 21.54 -11.99 -5.40
CA ASP A 124 21.22 -12.47 -6.75
C ASP A 124 19.73 -12.83 -6.94
N ASP A 125 18.92 -12.74 -5.88
CA ASP A 125 17.49 -13.09 -5.90
C ASP A 125 16.56 -11.90 -5.58
N ILE A 126 17.11 -10.82 -5.02
CA ILE A 126 16.36 -9.60 -4.70
C ILE A 126 16.26 -8.76 -5.97
N THR A 127 15.06 -8.33 -6.33
CA THR A 127 14.85 -7.44 -7.47
C THR A 127 14.03 -6.22 -7.09
N TRP A 128 14.18 -5.16 -7.89
CA TRP A 128 13.22 -4.06 -7.97
C TRP A 128 12.79 -3.87 -9.42
N ARG A 129 11.50 -4.03 -9.72
CA ARG A 129 10.96 -3.89 -11.10
C ARG A 129 11.72 -4.75 -12.12
N GLY A 130 12.17 -5.93 -11.71
CA GLY A 130 12.93 -6.84 -12.57
C GLY A 130 14.38 -6.43 -12.78
N CYS A 131 14.88 -5.47 -12.00
CA CYS A 131 16.27 -5.04 -11.98
C CYS A 131 17.02 -5.64 -10.79
N GLN A 132 18.32 -5.89 -10.98
CA GLN A 132 19.25 -6.39 -9.96
C GLN A 132 20.56 -5.61 -9.97
N TRP A 133 21.22 -5.61 -8.81
CA TRP A 133 22.55 -5.03 -8.61
C TRP A 133 23.38 -6.05 -7.85
N THR A 134 24.10 -6.88 -8.60
CA THR A 134 24.87 -8.00 -8.02
C THR A 134 26.35 -7.64 -7.91
N TYR A 135 27.09 -8.46 -7.16
CA TYR A 135 28.55 -8.34 -7.14
C TYR A 135 29.16 -8.61 -8.52
N ALA A 136 28.62 -9.59 -9.25
CA ALA A 136 29.06 -9.93 -10.60
C ALA A 136 28.87 -8.77 -11.59
N SER A 137 27.83 -7.94 -11.41
CA SER A 137 27.64 -6.72 -12.21
C SER A 137 28.46 -5.53 -11.74
N LEU A 138 29.24 -5.68 -10.66
CA LEU A 138 29.98 -4.59 -9.99
C LEU A 138 29.06 -3.41 -9.63
N GLY A 139 27.83 -3.71 -9.20
CA GLY A 139 26.83 -2.69 -8.88
C GLY A 139 26.20 -2.00 -10.09
N LYS A 140 26.45 -2.46 -11.32
CA LYS A 140 25.70 -2.01 -12.50
C LYS A 140 24.32 -2.67 -12.54
N THR A 141 23.32 -1.91 -12.98
CA THR A 141 21.95 -2.43 -13.14
C THR A 141 21.91 -3.54 -14.19
N VAL A 142 21.41 -4.70 -13.81
CA VAL A 142 21.00 -5.77 -14.73
C VAL A 142 19.48 -5.71 -14.82
N THR A 143 18.93 -5.58 -16.02
CA THR A 143 17.48 -5.42 -16.25
C THR A 143 16.86 -6.69 -16.82
N GLY A 144 15.54 -6.81 -16.69
CA GLY A 144 14.79 -7.91 -17.33
C GLY A 144 15.03 -9.28 -16.72
N VAL A 145 15.57 -9.35 -15.49
CA VAL A 145 15.83 -10.63 -14.82
C VAL A 145 14.55 -11.33 -14.38
N ARG A 146 13.46 -10.58 -14.20
CA ARG A 146 12.14 -11.06 -13.80
C ARG A 146 11.05 -10.05 -14.14
N ASN A 147 9.84 -10.53 -14.38
CA ASN A 147 8.68 -9.66 -14.53
C ASN A 147 8.10 -9.28 -13.15
N ASP A 148 8.63 -8.22 -12.55
CA ASP A 148 8.20 -7.69 -11.23
C ASP A 148 7.42 -6.39 -11.35
N ALA A 149 6.56 -6.31 -12.36
CA ALA A 149 5.64 -5.22 -12.50
C ALA A 149 4.30 -5.72 -13.06
N PHE A 150 3.23 -5.08 -12.64
CA PHE A 150 1.88 -5.45 -13.04
C PHE A 150 0.95 -4.25 -12.93
N TYR A 151 -0.21 -4.37 -13.56
CA TYR A 151 -1.26 -3.36 -13.50
C TYR A 151 -2.36 -3.80 -12.55
N VAL A 152 -2.92 -2.83 -11.82
CA VAL A 152 -4.10 -3.03 -10.98
C VAL A 152 -5.16 -2.05 -11.40
N LEU A 153 -6.30 -2.58 -11.84
CA LEU A 153 -7.47 -1.78 -12.16
C LEU A 153 -8.30 -1.51 -10.91
N ALA A 154 -8.63 -0.25 -10.68
CA ALA A 154 -9.69 0.09 -9.73
C ALA A 154 -11.06 -0.33 -10.27
N ASN A 155 -11.94 -0.67 -9.33
CA ASN A 155 -13.34 -0.95 -9.62
C ASN A 155 -14.13 0.33 -9.95
N ALA A 156 -15.42 0.18 -10.25
CA ALA A 156 -16.33 1.30 -10.55
C ALA A 156 -16.41 2.37 -9.43
N ASN A 157 -16.07 2.01 -8.19
CA ASN A 157 -16.04 2.93 -7.04
C ASN A 157 -14.66 3.58 -6.85
N ARG A 158 -13.76 3.47 -7.84
CA ARG A 158 -12.37 3.96 -7.79
C ARG A 158 -11.56 3.35 -6.65
N VAL A 159 -11.83 2.09 -6.30
CA VAL A 159 -11.07 1.35 -5.29
C VAL A 159 -10.25 0.25 -5.99
N ALA A 160 -8.92 0.32 -5.85
CA ALA A 160 -7.98 -0.72 -6.25
C ALA A 160 -7.63 -1.60 -5.05
N THR A 161 -7.72 -2.92 -5.21
CA THR A 161 -7.26 -3.88 -4.19
C THR A 161 -5.88 -4.39 -4.57
N ILE A 162 -4.89 -4.12 -3.72
CA ILE A 162 -3.50 -4.52 -3.93
C ILE A 162 -3.14 -5.60 -2.92
N ASN A 163 -2.87 -6.80 -3.43
CA ASN A 163 -2.38 -7.92 -2.62
C ASN A 163 -0.86 -7.77 -2.42
N LEU A 164 -0.43 -7.43 -1.20
CA LEU A 164 0.98 -7.27 -0.83
C LEU A 164 1.46 -8.45 0.03
N PRO A 165 2.27 -9.36 -0.53
CA PRO A 165 2.84 -10.49 0.21
C PRO A 165 3.74 -10.06 1.37
N ASN A 166 3.90 -10.94 2.35
CA ASN A 166 4.82 -10.73 3.48
C ASN A 166 6.27 -10.56 3.00
N THR A 167 7.05 -9.67 3.62
CA THR A 167 8.45 -9.39 3.24
C THR A 167 8.58 -8.89 1.80
N GLN A 168 7.68 -7.99 1.41
CA GLN A 168 7.65 -7.39 0.08
C GLN A 168 7.23 -5.94 0.19
N ALA A 169 7.66 -5.13 -0.79
CA ALA A 169 7.23 -3.76 -0.92
C ALA A 169 6.85 -3.46 -2.37
N TYR A 170 5.91 -2.54 -2.56
CA TYR A 170 5.48 -2.05 -3.86
C TYR A 170 5.65 -0.54 -3.96
N ILE A 171 5.95 -0.08 -5.17
CA ILE A 171 5.68 1.30 -5.60
C ILE A 171 4.49 1.27 -6.55
N VAL A 172 3.41 1.92 -6.16
CA VAL A 172 2.22 2.14 -6.97
C VAL A 172 2.35 3.49 -7.65
N ASN A 173 2.23 3.54 -8.97
CA ASN A 173 2.32 4.77 -9.75
C ASN A 173 0.92 5.21 -10.20
N PHE A 174 0.68 6.51 -10.08
CA PHE A 174 -0.57 7.17 -10.44
C PHE A 174 -0.31 8.12 -11.60
N TYR A 175 -1.23 8.11 -12.57
CA TYR A 175 -1.18 8.96 -13.75
C TYR A 175 -2.45 9.82 -13.83
N ASP A 176 -2.35 10.95 -14.50
CA ASP A 176 -3.48 11.82 -14.86
C ASP A 176 -4.08 11.46 -16.22
#